data_AF-A0AAE4M668-F1
#
_entry.id   AF-A0AAE4M668-F1
#
_cell.length_a   1.000
_cell.length_b   1.000
_cell.length_c   1.000
_cell.angle_alpha   90.00
_cell.angle_beta   90.00
_cell.angle_gamma   90.00
#
_symmetry.space_group_name_H-M   'P 1'
#
loop_
_entity.id
_entity.type
_entity.pdbx_description
1 polymer ?
#
loop_
_entity_poly.entity_id
_entity_poly.type
_entity_poly.pdbx_seq_one_letter_code
_entity_poly.pdbx_strand_id
1 'polypeptide(L)'
;MTLFFEQLKQSTAAAQQAMLTAPVIADVQQGNISKDMYIAFLTQAYHHVKHTVPLLMACGGRLSGEYEWVRDAIAEYIEEEKGHQEWILNDIKACGGDAEAVRNNKDVGQVGAPIELMVSYLYHNIDRHNPLALFGMVWVLEGTSVGIGGQMAEKIQSTLSLPPSAMTYLISHSVLDQDHLKFFESLMNKITKVEDQQVIIDSAKMVFALYGQMLRSLPSFSNQQAA
;
A
#
# COMPACT_ATOMS: atom_id res chain seq x y z
N MET A 1 -10.24 -29.23 0.18
CA MET A 1 -10.81 -27.87 0.21
C MET A 1 -9.63 -26.92 0.22
N THR A 2 -9.52 -26.02 -0.75
CA THR A 2 -8.45 -25.01 -0.76
C THR A 2 -8.75 -23.99 0.34
N LEU A 3 -7.74 -23.60 1.12
CA LEU A 3 -7.89 -22.57 2.15
C LEU A 3 -8.14 -21.20 1.50
N PHE A 4 -8.84 -20.30 2.20
CA PHE A 4 -9.26 -19.02 1.62
C PHE A 4 -8.07 -18.18 1.14
N PHE A 5 -6.96 -18.13 1.88
CA PHE A 5 -5.79 -17.35 1.48
C PHE A 5 -5.24 -17.76 0.11
N GLU A 6 -5.17 -19.06 -0.18
CA GLU A 6 -4.74 -19.56 -1.48
C GLU A 6 -5.75 -19.20 -2.59
N GLN A 7 -7.05 -19.22 -2.29
CA GLN A 7 -8.08 -18.74 -3.22
C GLN A 7 -7.94 -17.24 -3.48
N LEU A 8 -7.67 -16.42 -2.45
CA LEU A 8 -7.45 -14.98 -2.56
C LEU A 8 -6.27 -14.69 -3.49
N LYS A 9 -5.14 -15.37 -3.27
CA LYS A 9 -3.95 -15.29 -4.14
C LYS A 9 -4.28 -15.62 -5.59
N GLN A 10 -4.89 -16.78 -5.84
CA GLN A 10 -5.24 -17.22 -7.20
C GLN A 10 -6.23 -16.26 -7.88
N SER A 11 -7.24 -15.79 -7.14
CA SER A 11 -8.30 -14.93 -7.68
C SER A 11 -7.83 -13.52 -7.98
N THR A 12 -6.72 -13.08 -7.38
CA THR A 12 -6.17 -11.72 -7.53
C THR A 12 -4.89 -11.68 -8.37
N ALA A 13 -4.30 -12.83 -8.70
CA ALA A 13 -3.05 -12.93 -9.47
C ALA A 13 -3.03 -12.12 -10.77
N ALA A 14 -4.13 -12.14 -11.54
CA ALA A 14 -4.23 -11.36 -12.77
C ALA A 14 -4.19 -9.84 -12.53
N ALA A 15 -4.86 -9.37 -11.47
CA ALA A 15 -4.86 -7.96 -11.09
C ALA A 15 -3.49 -7.52 -10.56
N GLN A 16 -2.83 -8.36 -9.75
CA GLN A 16 -1.46 -8.16 -9.30
C GLN A 16 -0.50 -8.07 -10.50
N GLN A 17 -0.56 -9.02 -11.44
CA GLN A 17 0.27 -8.99 -12.63
C GLN A 17 0.03 -7.72 -13.47
N ALA A 18 -1.23 -7.30 -13.62
CA ALA A 18 -1.56 -6.06 -14.30
C ALA A 18 -0.96 -4.84 -13.58
N MET A 19 -0.98 -4.77 -12.24
CA MET A 19 -0.30 -3.73 -11.48
C MET A 19 1.21 -3.73 -11.75
N LEU A 20 1.85 -4.91 -11.75
CA LEU A 20 3.29 -5.08 -11.95
C LEU A 20 3.79 -4.67 -13.35
N THR A 21 2.89 -4.46 -14.30
CA THR A 21 3.23 -3.93 -15.65
C THR A 21 3.30 -2.40 -15.72
N ALA A 22 3.14 -1.69 -14.61
CA ALA A 22 3.31 -0.25 -14.59
C ALA A 22 4.75 0.13 -15.04
N PRO A 23 4.93 1.08 -15.98
CA PRO A 23 6.25 1.38 -16.55
C PRO A 23 7.32 1.72 -15.52
N VAL A 24 6.93 2.44 -14.45
CA VAL A 24 7.82 2.81 -13.35
C VAL A 24 8.53 1.61 -12.71
N ILE A 25 7.89 0.43 -12.65
CA ILE A 25 8.52 -0.77 -12.06
C ILE A 25 9.69 -1.23 -12.93
N ALA A 26 9.50 -1.28 -14.25
CA ALA A 26 10.55 -1.65 -15.18
C ALA A 26 11.68 -0.60 -15.21
N ASP A 27 11.31 0.68 -15.10
CA ASP A 27 12.26 1.79 -15.04
C ASP A 27 13.17 1.68 -13.81
N VAL A 28 12.60 1.47 -12.61
CA VAL A 28 13.38 1.29 -11.37
C VAL A 28 14.30 0.07 -11.48
N GLN A 29 13.81 -1.06 -11.97
CA GLN A 29 14.62 -2.27 -12.17
C GLN A 29 15.86 -2.01 -13.05
N GLN A 30 15.69 -1.21 -14.10
CA GLN A 30 16.77 -0.81 -15.02
C GLN A 30 17.69 0.28 -14.44
N GLY A 31 17.30 0.92 -13.33
CA GLY A 31 18.02 2.06 -12.75
C GLY A 31 17.64 3.41 -13.34
N ASN A 32 16.56 3.45 -14.14
CA ASN A 32 15.99 4.66 -14.70
C ASN A 32 15.09 5.33 -13.66
N ILE A 33 15.66 5.85 -12.57
CA ILE A 33 14.91 6.52 -11.52
C ILE A 33 15.50 7.89 -11.21
N SER A 34 14.63 8.88 -11.00
CA SER A 34 15.00 10.20 -10.50
C SER A 34 14.47 10.40 -9.08
N LYS A 35 15.06 11.37 -8.40
CA LYS A 35 14.58 11.82 -7.09
C LYS A 35 13.13 12.31 -7.15
N ASP A 36 12.75 13.00 -8.22
CA ASP A 36 11.37 13.51 -8.40
C ASP A 36 10.36 12.38 -8.53
N MET A 37 10.71 11.30 -9.23
CA MET A 37 9.87 10.09 -9.29
C MET A 37 9.70 9.46 -7.91
N TYR A 38 10.78 9.37 -7.13
CA TYR A 38 10.72 8.81 -5.79
C TYR A 38 9.89 9.68 -4.84
N ILE A 39 10.06 11.00 -4.87
CA ILE A 39 9.24 11.93 -4.08
C ILE A 39 7.77 11.86 -4.50
N ALA A 40 7.47 11.75 -5.80
CA ALA A 40 6.11 11.58 -6.29
C ALA A 40 5.48 10.28 -5.78
N PHE A 41 6.22 9.18 -5.78
CA PHE A 41 5.78 7.92 -5.18
C PHE A 41 5.50 8.07 -3.68
N LEU A 42 6.44 8.62 -2.91
CA LEU A 42 6.28 8.84 -1.47
C LEU A 42 5.10 9.75 -1.16
N THR A 43 4.86 10.77 -1.99
CA THR A 43 3.69 11.66 -1.86
C THR A 43 2.39 10.86 -1.94
N GLN A 44 2.25 10.00 -2.96
CA GLN A 44 1.06 9.16 -3.10
C GLN A 44 0.97 8.09 -1.99
N ALA A 45 2.10 7.54 -1.57
CA ALA A 45 2.17 6.61 -0.45
C ALA A 45 1.64 7.25 0.85
N TYR A 46 2.08 8.47 1.17
CA TYR A 46 1.61 9.23 2.32
C TYR A 46 0.08 9.32 2.35
N HIS A 47 -0.53 9.59 1.19
CA HIS A 47 -1.96 9.81 1.11
C HIS A 47 -2.81 8.57 1.37
N HIS A 48 -2.33 7.35 1.17
CA HIS A 48 -3.06 6.18 1.64
C HIS A 48 -2.60 5.70 3.02
N VAL A 49 -1.31 5.80 3.35
CA VAL A 49 -0.76 5.36 4.65
C VAL A 49 -1.33 6.18 5.80
N LYS A 50 -1.54 7.49 5.64
CA LYS A 50 -2.20 8.31 6.67
C LYS A 50 -3.63 7.86 7.00
N HIS A 51 -4.25 7.07 6.13
CA HIS A 51 -5.59 6.50 6.33
C HIS A 51 -5.57 5.06 6.85
N THR A 52 -4.43 4.37 6.91
CA THR A 52 -4.36 2.97 7.36
C THR A 52 -4.98 2.79 8.75
N VAL A 53 -4.49 3.53 9.76
CA VAL A 53 -5.04 3.45 11.14
C VAL A 53 -6.51 3.92 11.20
N PRO A 54 -6.90 5.07 10.61
CA PRO A 54 -8.32 5.45 10.55
C PRO A 54 -9.25 4.42 9.90
N LEU A 55 -8.82 3.74 8.82
CA LEU A 55 -9.59 2.71 8.15
C LEU A 55 -9.71 1.44 9.03
N LEU A 56 -8.62 1.03 9.68
CA LEU A 56 -8.62 -0.07 10.64
C LEU A 56 -9.59 0.20 11.80
N MET A 57 -9.55 1.40 12.39
CA MET A 57 -10.48 1.81 13.45
C MET A 57 -11.94 1.81 12.95
N ALA A 58 -12.20 2.34 11.76
CA ALA A 58 -13.54 2.36 11.17
C ALA A 58 -14.05 0.93 10.90
N CYS A 59 -13.20 0.05 10.39
CA CYS A 59 -13.51 -1.37 10.18
C CYS A 59 -13.87 -2.05 11.51
N GLY A 60 -13.00 -1.94 12.51
CA GLY A 60 -13.22 -2.51 13.84
C GLY A 60 -14.54 -2.08 14.48
N GLY A 61 -14.88 -0.79 14.35
CA GLY A 61 -16.13 -0.23 14.87
C GLY A 61 -17.40 -0.66 14.13
N ARG A 62 -17.30 -1.22 12.92
CA ARG A 62 -18.44 -1.67 12.10
C ARG A 62 -18.64 -3.19 12.09
N LEU A 63 -17.66 -3.96 12.54
CA LEU A 63 -17.79 -5.41 12.66
C LEU A 63 -18.87 -5.81 13.68
N SER A 64 -19.67 -6.83 13.38
CA SER A 64 -20.58 -7.46 14.35
C SER A 64 -19.80 -8.29 15.37
N GLY A 65 -20.45 -8.68 16.48
CA GLY A 65 -19.80 -9.44 17.56
C GLY A 65 -19.28 -10.83 17.17
N GLU A 66 -19.72 -11.39 16.03
CA GLU A 66 -19.18 -12.67 15.53
C GLU A 66 -17.74 -12.55 15.00
N TYR A 67 -17.31 -11.32 14.68
CA TYR A 67 -15.96 -11.00 14.20
C TYR A 67 -15.09 -10.37 15.29
N GLU A 68 -15.36 -10.63 16.58
CA GLU A 68 -14.53 -10.09 17.67
C GLU A 68 -13.04 -10.48 17.50
N TRP A 69 -12.79 -11.72 17.07
CA TRP A 69 -11.45 -12.21 16.77
C TRP A 69 -10.75 -11.45 15.62
N VAL A 70 -11.51 -10.77 14.76
CA VAL A 70 -10.96 -9.88 13.72
C VAL A 70 -10.60 -8.53 14.34
N ARG A 71 -11.38 -8.04 15.32
CA ARG A 71 -11.05 -6.81 16.04
C ARG A 71 -9.75 -6.93 16.83
N ASP A 72 -9.48 -8.09 17.42
CA ASP A 72 -8.19 -8.36 18.09
C ASP A 72 -7.03 -8.19 17.11
N ALA A 73 -7.12 -8.80 15.92
CA ALA A 73 -6.11 -8.66 14.87
C ALA A 73 -5.99 -7.21 14.36
N ILE A 74 -7.10 -6.50 14.22
CA ILE A 74 -7.11 -5.07 13.87
C ILE A 74 -6.39 -4.24 14.93
N ALA A 75 -6.53 -4.56 16.22
CA ALA A 75 -5.83 -3.84 17.29
C ALA A 75 -4.31 -4.04 17.22
N GLU A 76 -3.84 -5.25 16.89
CA GLU A 76 -2.42 -5.52 16.63
C GLU A 76 -1.91 -4.71 15.45
N TYR A 77 -2.61 -4.72 14.31
CA TYR A 77 -2.27 -3.87 13.15
C TYR A 77 -2.25 -2.38 13.48
N ILE A 78 -3.21 -1.90 14.28
CA ILE A 78 -3.25 -0.48 14.68
C ILE A 78 -2.03 -0.12 15.52
N GLU A 79 -1.59 -0.99 16.43
CA GLU A 79 -0.41 -0.71 17.25
C GLU A 79 0.85 -0.59 16.39
N GLU A 80 0.98 -1.47 15.40
CA GLU A 80 2.08 -1.45 14.45
C GLU A 80 2.06 -0.22 13.54
N GLU A 81 0.93 0.09 12.89
CA GLU A 81 0.86 1.10 11.84
C GLU A 81 0.89 2.57 12.34
N LYS A 82 0.87 2.78 13.66
CA LYS A 82 0.88 4.12 14.27
C LYS A 82 2.14 4.89 13.91
N GLY A 83 1.95 5.99 13.19
CA GLY A 83 3.02 6.94 12.90
C GLY A 83 3.80 6.64 11.62
N HIS A 84 3.49 5.55 10.90
CA HIS A 84 4.12 5.22 9.63
C HIS A 84 4.04 6.34 8.60
N GLN A 85 2.95 7.11 8.58
CA GLN A 85 2.82 8.28 7.71
C GLN A 85 3.88 9.36 7.96
N GLU A 86 4.41 9.46 9.18
CA GLU A 86 5.46 10.43 9.51
C GLU A 86 6.83 9.99 8.99
N TRP A 87 7.08 8.68 8.87
CA TRP A 87 8.29 8.16 8.22
C TRP A 87 8.36 8.61 6.77
N ILE A 88 7.25 8.55 6.05
CA ILE A 88 7.16 9.01 4.66
C ILE A 88 7.46 10.50 4.56
N LEU A 89 6.90 11.34 5.44
CA LEU A 89 7.18 12.78 5.44
C LEU A 89 8.65 13.08 5.76
N ASN A 90 9.26 12.32 6.66
CA ASN A 90 10.70 12.43 6.95
C ASN A 90 11.55 12.01 5.75
N ASP A 91 11.18 10.94 5.06
CA ASP A 91 11.87 10.47 3.87
C ASP A 91 11.79 11.50 2.72
N ILE A 92 10.62 12.12 2.53
CA ILE A 92 10.44 13.23 1.57
C ILE A 92 11.36 14.40 1.92
N LYS A 93 11.42 14.82 3.19
CA LYS A 93 12.35 15.88 3.65
C LYS A 93 13.80 15.50 3.41
N ALA A 94 14.20 14.26 3.70
CA ALA A 94 15.55 13.77 3.48
C ALA A 94 15.93 13.70 1.99
N CYS A 95 14.94 13.53 1.11
CA CYS A 95 15.14 13.67 -0.34
C CYS A 95 15.26 15.13 -0.78
N GLY A 96 14.81 16.10 0.03
CA GLY A 96 14.75 17.52 -0.29
C GLY A 96 13.39 17.98 -0.84
N GLY A 97 12.34 17.18 -0.70
CA GLY A 97 10.97 17.54 -1.06
C GLY A 97 10.24 18.34 0.02
N ASP A 98 9.10 18.94 -0.37
CA ASP A 98 8.24 19.71 0.53
C ASP A 98 7.20 18.82 1.21
N ALA A 99 7.56 18.28 2.38
CA ALA A 99 6.65 17.47 3.18
C ALA A 99 5.46 18.26 3.77
N GLU A 100 5.54 19.59 3.90
CA GLU A 100 4.40 20.38 4.36
C GLU A 100 3.37 20.55 3.25
N ALA A 101 3.79 20.70 1.99
CA ALA A 101 2.88 20.66 0.85
C ALA A 101 2.12 19.33 0.79
N VAL A 102 2.83 18.20 1.01
CA VAL A 102 2.25 16.85 1.06
C VAL A 102 1.27 16.68 2.22
N ARG A 103 1.68 17.07 3.44
CA ARG A 103 0.80 17.02 4.63
C ARG A 103 -0.49 17.80 4.43
N ASN A 104 -0.38 18.97 3.81
CA ASN A 104 -1.51 19.88 3.59
C ASN A 104 -2.28 19.63 2.28
N ASN A 105 -1.89 18.61 1.49
CA ASN A 105 -2.51 18.28 0.20
C ASN A 105 -2.54 19.48 -0.78
N LYS A 106 -1.39 20.11 -1.01
CA LYS A 106 -1.24 21.32 -1.84
C LYS A 106 -0.14 21.18 -2.88
N ASP A 107 -0.30 21.87 -4.01
CA ASP A 107 0.68 21.96 -5.09
C ASP A 107 1.25 20.59 -5.50
N VAL A 108 2.57 20.43 -5.44
CA VAL A 108 3.26 19.16 -5.77
C VAL A 108 2.94 18.02 -4.80
N GLY A 109 2.38 18.34 -3.63
CA GLY A 109 1.98 17.40 -2.59
C GLY A 109 0.52 16.97 -2.67
N GLN A 110 -0.15 17.16 -3.81
CA GLN A 110 -1.54 16.75 -3.96
C GLN A 110 -1.72 15.23 -4.16
N VAL A 111 -2.78 14.70 -3.55
CA VAL A 111 -3.25 13.34 -3.79
C VAL A 111 -3.73 13.18 -5.24
N GLY A 112 -3.31 12.10 -5.87
CA GLY A 112 -3.78 11.70 -7.19
C GLY A 112 -5.14 11.01 -7.12
N ALA A 113 -5.94 11.16 -8.17
CA ALA A 113 -7.28 10.57 -8.25
C ALA A 113 -7.33 9.06 -7.91
N PRO A 114 -6.37 8.20 -8.33
CA PRO A 114 -6.44 6.78 -8.00
C PRO A 114 -6.37 6.51 -6.49
N ILE A 115 -5.54 7.25 -5.73
CA ILE A 115 -5.42 7.09 -4.28
C ILE A 115 -6.66 7.66 -3.57
N GLU A 116 -7.14 8.83 -3.99
CA GLU A 116 -8.38 9.42 -3.45
C GLU A 116 -9.58 8.46 -3.60
N LEU A 117 -9.71 7.85 -4.79
CA LEU A 117 -10.77 6.87 -5.07
C LEU A 117 -10.58 5.57 -4.29
N MET A 118 -9.33 5.12 -4.11
CA MET A 118 -9.03 3.93 -3.32
C MET A 118 -9.47 4.09 -1.87
N VAL A 119 -9.09 5.21 -1.24
CA VAL A 119 -9.47 5.52 0.13
C VAL A 119 -11.00 5.68 0.25
N SER A 120 -11.62 6.39 -0.69
CA SER A 120 -13.08 6.57 -0.74
C SER A 120 -13.84 5.25 -0.88
N TYR A 121 -13.35 4.35 -1.74
CA TYR A 121 -13.92 3.02 -1.95
C TYR A 121 -13.89 2.19 -0.66
N LEU A 122 -12.78 2.23 0.09
CA LEU A 122 -12.63 1.47 1.33
C LEU A 122 -13.54 2.02 2.44
N TYR A 123 -13.56 3.34 2.64
CA TYR A 123 -14.51 3.95 3.60
C TYR A 123 -15.96 3.64 3.24
N HIS A 124 -16.32 3.69 1.96
CA HIS A 124 -17.67 3.38 1.52
C HIS A 124 -18.06 1.92 1.83
N ASN A 125 -17.16 0.96 1.58
CA ASN A 125 -17.44 -0.44 1.90
C ASN A 125 -17.55 -0.68 3.41
N ILE A 126 -16.68 -0.05 4.20
CA ILE A 126 -16.74 -0.13 5.67
C ILE A 126 -18.03 0.50 6.20
N ASP A 127 -18.43 1.65 5.67
CA ASP A 127 -19.59 2.39 6.16
C ASP A 127 -20.93 1.79 5.73
N ARG A 128 -21.03 1.24 4.52
CA ARG A 128 -22.30 0.90 3.87
C ARG A 128 -22.45 -0.55 3.44
N HIS A 129 -21.37 -1.30 3.38
CA HIS A 129 -21.37 -2.69 2.93
C HIS A 129 -20.67 -3.58 3.96
N ASN A 130 -19.72 -4.40 3.53
CA ASN A 130 -19.01 -5.32 4.40
C ASN A 130 -17.64 -4.74 4.79
N PRO A 131 -17.38 -4.50 6.09
CA PRO A 131 -16.12 -3.91 6.56
C PRO A 131 -14.89 -4.77 6.31
N LEU A 132 -15.06 -6.08 6.10
CA LEU A 132 -13.95 -6.97 5.75
C LEU A 132 -13.32 -6.63 4.40
N ALA A 133 -13.96 -5.81 3.56
CA ALA A 133 -13.35 -5.24 2.36
C ALA A 133 -11.98 -4.59 2.63
N LEU A 134 -11.74 -4.08 3.84
CA LEU A 134 -10.44 -3.52 4.22
C LEU A 134 -9.27 -4.49 3.99
N PHE A 135 -9.46 -5.79 4.23
CA PHE A 135 -8.41 -6.80 4.06
C PHE A 135 -7.98 -6.99 2.60
N GLY A 136 -8.77 -6.48 1.64
CA GLY A 136 -8.32 -6.36 0.26
C GLY A 136 -7.13 -5.39 0.12
N MET A 137 -7.13 -4.26 0.83
CA MET A 137 -6.00 -3.34 0.87
C MET A 137 -4.80 -3.94 1.60
N VAL A 138 -5.03 -4.58 2.74
CA VAL A 138 -3.96 -5.24 3.52
C VAL A 138 -3.25 -6.29 2.66
N TRP A 139 -4.00 -7.14 1.94
CA TRP A 139 -3.42 -8.10 1.00
C TRP A 139 -2.54 -7.45 -0.06
N VAL A 140 -3.00 -6.36 -0.69
CA VAL A 140 -2.22 -5.68 -1.74
C VAL A 140 -0.93 -5.11 -1.17
N LEU A 141 -0.98 -4.47 0.00
CA LEU A 141 0.18 -3.83 0.60
C LEU A 141 1.20 -4.85 1.11
N GLU A 142 0.77 -5.86 1.87
CA GLU A 142 1.68 -6.90 2.37
C GLU A 142 2.22 -7.78 1.23
N GLY A 143 1.35 -8.21 0.30
CA GLY A 143 1.74 -9.08 -0.81
C GLY A 143 2.69 -8.42 -1.82
N THR A 144 2.57 -7.10 -2.01
CA THR A 144 3.50 -6.34 -2.88
C THR A 144 4.85 -6.14 -2.21
N SER A 145 4.85 -5.88 -0.90
CA SER A 145 6.06 -5.64 -0.11
C SER A 145 6.98 -6.87 -0.09
N VAL A 146 6.41 -8.07 0.18
CA VAL A 146 7.11 -9.36 0.10
C VAL A 146 7.63 -9.66 -1.32
N GLY A 147 6.85 -9.31 -2.35
CA GLY A 147 7.12 -9.71 -3.73
C GLY A 147 8.26 -8.95 -4.40
N ILE A 148 8.25 -7.62 -4.32
CA ILE A 148 9.22 -6.76 -5.01
C ILE A 148 9.79 -5.62 -4.14
N GLY A 149 9.23 -5.37 -2.95
CA GLY A 149 9.52 -4.19 -2.13
C GLY A 149 11.00 -4.04 -1.78
N GLY A 150 11.62 -5.08 -1.21
CA GLY A 150 13.03 -5.04 -0.81
C GLY A 150 14.00 -4.79 -1.97
N GLN A 151 13.82 -5.49 -3.09
CA GLN A 151 14.68 -5.31 -4.27
C GLN A 151 14.53 -3.90 -4.87
N MET A 152 13.32 -3.35 -4.89
CA MET A 152 13.09 -1.98 -5.35
C MET A 152 13.73 -0.97 -4.39
N ALA A 153 13.58 -1.14 -3.08
CA ALA A 153 14.15 -0.25 -2.07
C ALA A 153 15.69 -0.17 -2.19
N GLU A 154 16.37 -1.32 -2.28
CA GLU A 154 17.82 -1.38 -2.47
C GLU A 154 18.26 -0.70 -3.77
N LYS A 155 17.53 -0.94 -4.87
CA LYS A 155 17.82 -0.34 -6.18
C LYS A 155 17.63 1.18 -6.17
N ILE A 156 16.57 1.68 -5.55
CA ILE A 156 16.29 3.11 -5.38
C ILE A 156 17.40 3.76 -4.57
N GLN A 157 17.72 3.19 -3.41
CA GLN A 157 18.72 3.75 -2.50
C GLN A 157 20.10 3.85 -3.16
N SER A 158 20.54 2.76 -3.80
CA SER A 158 21.85 2.70 -4.44
C SER A 158 21.95 3.61 -5.66
N THR A 159 20.92 3.62 -6.54
CA THR A 159 20.94 4.44 -7.76
C THR A 159 20.92 5.93 -7.45
N LEU A 160 20.13 6.36 -6.46
CA LEU A 160 19.99 7.76 -6.08
C LEU A 160 21.00 8.20 -5.00
N SER A 161 21.85 7.29 -4.51
CA SER A 161 22.79 7.54 -3.41
C SER A 161 22.11 8.16 -2.18
N LEU A 162 20.92 7.64 -1.83
CA LEU A 162 20.10 8.21 -0.75
C LEU A 162 20.64 7.80 0.63
N PRO A 163 20.60 8.73 1.61
CA PRO A 163 20.94 8.39 2.98
C PRO A 163 19.90 7.42 3.58
N PRO A 164 20.24 6.63 4.60
CA PRO A 164 19.27 5.76 5.29
C PRO A 164 18.02 6.50 5.81
N SER A 165 18.18 7.78 6.17
CA SER A 165 17.08 8.64 6.62
C SER A 165 16.06 9.01 5.53
N ALA A 166 16.29 8.64 4.27
CA ALA A 166 15.38 8.81 3.14
C ALA A 166 14.69 7.50 2.72
N MET A 167 14.90 6.42 3.48
CA MET A 167 14.46 5.07 3.15
C MET A 167 13.68 4.41 4.29
N THR A 168 13.32 5.16 5.33
CA THR A 168 12.75 4.60 6.56
C THR A 168 11.44 3.87 6.30
N TYR A 169 10.58 4.41 5.45
CA TYR A 169 9.32 3.81 5.06
C TYR A 169 9.50 2.52 4.23
N LEU A 170 10.33 2.56 3.18
CA LEU A 170 10.50 1.40 2.30
C LEU A 170 11.27 0.26 2.98
N ILE A 171 12.23 0.56 3.86
CA ILE A 171 12.99 -0.47 4.57
C ILE A 171 12.13 -1.15 5.64
N SER A 172 11.33 -0.40 6.40
CA SER A 172 10.47 -0.99 7.43
C SER A 172 9.48 -1.99 6.84
N HIS A 173 8.88 -1.66 5.69
CA HIS A 173 7.99 -2.51 4.91
C HIS A 173 8.75 -3.46 3.97
N SER A 174 10.00 -3.84 4.27
CA SER A 174 10.71 -4.88 3.52
C SER A 174 11.35 -5.92 4.44
N VAL A 175 11.71 -5.51 5.66
CA VAL A 175 12.39 -6.36 6.65
C VAL A 175 11.39 -7.15 7.51
N LEU A 176 10.14 -6.68 7.65
CA LEU A 176 9.11 -7.26 8.53
C LEU A 176 8.11 -8.21 7.82
N ASP A 177 8.18 -8.26 6.50
CA ASP A 177 7.06 -8.70 5.66
C ASP A 177 6.67 -10.18 5.72
N GLN A 178 7.59 -11.09 6.07
CA GLN A 178 7.26 -12.53 6.06
C GLN A 178 6.36 -12.95 7.22
N ASP A 179 6.51 -12.33 8.38
CA ASP A 179 5.70 -12.68 9.55
C ASP A 179 4.32 -12.02 9.46
N HIS A 180 4.23 -10.83 8.86
CA HIS A 180 2.96 -10.18 8.53
C HIS A 180 2.15 -11.03 7.57
N LEU A 181 2.80 -11.52 6.50
CA LEU A 181 2.13 -12.37 5.53
C LEU A 181 1.59 -13.66 6.16
N LYS A 182 2.34 -14.29 7.07
CA LYS A 182 1.88 -15.49 7.79
C LYS A 182 0.73 -15.19 8.74
N PHE A 183 0.79 -14.05 9.42
CA PHE A 183 -0.28 -13.58 10.29
C PHE A 183 -1.57 -13.33 9.48
N PHE A 184 -1.46 -12.59 8.38
CA PHE A 184 -2.55 -12.34 7.45
C PHE A 184 -3.10 -13.62 6.84
N GLU A 185 -2.24 -14.55 6.39
CA GLU A 185 -2.65 -15.87 5.90
C GLU A 185 -3.48 -16.61 6.96
N SER A 186 -3.00 -16.65 8.20
CA SER A 186 -3.67 -17.30 9.32
C SER A 186 -5.03 -16.66 9.61
N LEU A 187 -5.11 -15.33 9.53
CA LEU A 187 -6.34 -14.56 9.70
C LEU A 187 -7.35 -14.86 8.58
N MET A 188 -6.92 -14.79 7.33
CA MET A 188 -7.77 -15.04 6.16
C MET A 188 -8.29 -16.48 6.16
N ASN A 189 -7.47 -17.45 6.53
CA ASN A 189 -7.89 -18.86 6.57
C ASN A 189 -8.99 -19.16 7.62
N LYS A 190 -9.26 -18.25 8.55
CA LYS A 190 -10.40 -18.34 9.49
C LYS A 190 -11.71 -17.81 8.90
N ILE A 191 -11.68 -17.08 7.78
CA ILE A 191 -12.88 -16.55 7.12
C ILE A 191 -13.51 -17.66 6.28
N THR A 192 -14.71 -18.09 6.66
CA THR A 192 -15.39 -19.24 6.02
C THR A 192 -16.63 -18.86 5.22
N LYS A 193 -17.25 -17.70 5.50
CA LYS A 193 -18.42 -17.23 4.76
C LYS A 193 -18.02 -16.79 3.36
N VAL A 194 -18.71 -17.32 2.35
CA VAL A 194 -18.37 -17.09 0.94
C VAL A 194 -18.54 -15.62 0.56
N GLU A 195 -19.54 -14.94 1.12
CA GLU A 195 -19.80 -13.52 0.91
C GLU A 195 -18.69 -12.61 1.46
N ASP A 196 -18.10 -12.95 2.61
CA ASP A 196 -16.96 -12.23 3.18
C ASP A 196 -15.71 -12.41 2.33
N GLN A 197 -15.45 -13.67 1.96
CA GLN A 197 -14.35 -14.03 1.08
C GLN A 197 -14.43 -13.28 -0.26
N GLN A 198 -15.62 -13.22 -0.85
CA GLN A 198 -15.87 -12.56 -2.13
C GLN A 198 -15.62 -11.05 -2.04
N VAL A 199 -16.10 -10.39 -0.99
CA VAL A 199 -15.85 -8.95 -0.76
C VAL A 199 -14.36 -8.65 -0.65
N ILE A 200 -13.59 -9.48 0.06
CA ILE A 200 -12.14 -9.30 0.20
C ILE A 200 -11.45 -9.44 -1.16
N ILE A 201 -11.83 -10.45 -1.96
CA ILE A 201 -11.29 -10.66 -3.31
C ILE A 201 -11.59 -9.45 -4.22
N ASP A 202 -12.82 -8.98 -4.22
CA ASP A 202 -13.24 -7.87 -5.09
C ASP A 202 -12.59 -6.54 -4.67
N SER A 203 -12.48 -6.32 -3.36
CA SER A 203 -11.71 -5.19 -2.81
C SER A 203 -10.24 -5.27 -3.21
N ALA A 204 -9.58 -6.43 -3.08
CA ALA A 204 -8.20 -6.60 -3.50
C ALA A 204 -8.00 -6.30 -5.00
N LYS A 205 -8.90 -6.77 -5.87
CA LYS A 205 -8.85 -6.45 -7.31
C LYS A 205 -8.97 -4.95 -7.57
N MET A 206 -9.89 -4.27 -6.87
CA MET A 206 -10.07 -2.82 -6.98
C MET A 206 -8.83 -2.07 -6.51
N VAL A 207 -8.26 -2.46 -5.37
CA VAL A 207 -7.05 -1.84 -4.82
C VAL A 207 -5.86 -2.08 -5.75
N PHE A 208 -5.63 -3.29 -6.28
CA PHE A 208 -4.59 -3.55 -7.28
C PHE A 208 -4.75 -2.65 -8.52
N ALA A 209 -5.98 -2.48 -9.01
CA ALA A 209 -6.25 -1.64 -10.16
C ALA A 209 -5.93 -0.16 -9.89
N LEU A 210 -6.40 0.39 -8.78
CA LEU A 210 -6.19 1.80 -8.40
C LEU A 210 -4.73 2.08 -8.03
N TYR A 211 -4.08 1.19 -7.30
CA TYR A 211 -2.65 1.30 -7.00
C TYR A 211 -1.81 1.21 -8.27
N GLY A 212 -2.16 0.30 -9.19
CA GLY A 212 -1.54 0.23 -10.52
C GLY A 212 -1.75 1.50 -11.36
N GLN A 213 -2.90 2.15 -11.25
CA GLN A 213 -3.14 3.45 -11.91
C GLN A 213 -2.29 4.56 -11.27
N MET A 214 -2.15 4.57 -9.93
CA MET A 214 -1.24 5.48 -9.25
C MET A 214 0.19 5.31 -9.78
N LEU A 215 0.70 4.09 -9.85
CA LEU A 215 2.05 3.81 -10.37
C LEU A 215 2.24 4.27 -11.83
N ARG A 216 1.21 4.16 -12.67
CA ARG A 216 1.24 4.66 -14.06
C ARG A 216 1.15 6.18 -14.17
N SER A 217 0.57 6.83 -13.17
CA SER A 217 0.45 8.30 -13.12
C SER A 217 1.71 8.99 -12.60
N LEU A 218 2.67 8.23 -12.04
CA LEU A 218 3.94 8.77 -11.61
C LEU A 218 4.71 9.37 -12.81
N PRO A 219 5.54 10.40 -12.58
CA PRO A 219 6.36 10.98 -13.62
C PRO A 219 7.18 9.90 -14.35
N SER A 220 7.21 9.95 -15.68
CA SER A 220 8.11 9.09 -16.43
C SER A 220 9.55 9.55 -16.25
N PHE A 221 10.48 8.61 -16.22
CA PHE A 221 11.89 8.95 -16.28
C PHE A 221 12.18 9.70 -17.59
N SER A 222 12.72 10.91 -17.49
CA SER A 222 13.24 11.64 -18.63
C SER A 222 14.71 11.95 -18.39
N ASN A 223 15.55 11.67 -19.38
CA ASN A 223 16.97 12.05 -19.38
C ASN A 223 17.09 13.57 -19.56
N GLN A 224 16.58 14.36 -18.63
CA GLN A 224 16.94 15.79 -18.54
C GLN A 224 18.09 15.97 -17.57
N GLN A 225 19.24 15.37 -17.93
CA GLN A 225 20.58 15.82 -17.55
C GLN A 225 21.52 15.61 -18.74
N ALA A 226 21.34 16.46 -19.76
CA ALA A 226 22.35 16.74 -20.78
C ALA A 226 22.06 18.12 -21.40
N ALA A 227 22.28 19.18 -20.62
CA ALA A 227 22.64 20.51 -21.09
C ALA A 227 23.18 21.33 -19.91
#